data_AF-A0A0F3MPI5-F1
#
_entry.id   AF-A0A0F3MPI5-F1
#
_cell.length_a   1.000
_cell.length_b   1.000
_cell.length_c   1.000
_cell.angle_alpha   90.00
_cell.angle_beta   90.00
_cell.angle_gamma   90.00
#
_symmetry.space_group_name_H-M   'P 1'
#
loop_
_entity.id
_entity.type
_entity.pdbx_description
1 polymer ?
#
loop_
_entity_poly.entity_id
_entity_poly.type
_entity_poly.pdbx_seq_one_letter_code
_entity_poly.pdbx_strand_id
1 'polypeptide(L)'
;MQYKDLVITATQQETSELTIFNSFDTPNIEIALACRASASIPLVFEPVEIDGKKYVDGGYRDNIPTKYFKGNEPEFDTKEVTDNMEKITLAKKQGRTLAMAFGTGMEADANIAIYSAKKFESPSDIVKFLADVLFKTLAKVGGKFKYTETLRETNEQLRENALNTVVLDTAGIDTLDFKDAQKYSDYLNIKGYCQTREHLNNHDLGKEADKTFGTKLLEMFISSKENNASKWQDGIIENHDDKAKMLLSFCKTGALNEKELNEKLKEYVIIAATSRNNTLKADTNSLKALLYTLNDPAASSKIKDSFIEVLGIDKNKDVRFDKTKTFDENIAKFKFTKQDLESFITKSKSEAPKIQSKYSVARSHVSGGD
;
A
#
# COMPACT_ATOMS: atom_id res chain seq x y z
N MET A 1 0.03 26.46 11.15
CA MET A 1 0.86 25.58 10.29
C MET A 1 2.13 25.25 11.04
N GLN A 2 2.55 23.99 11.05
CA GLN A 2 3.83 23.57 11.62
C GLN A 2 4.71 23.12 10.45
N TYR A 3 5.79 23.85 10.20
CA TYR A 3 6.78 23.46 9.19
C TYR A 3 7.68 22.35 9.75
N LYS A 4 8.22 21.53 8.85
CA LYS A 4 9.14 20.45 9.17
C LYS A 4 10.50 20.75 8.56
N ASP A 5 11.56 20.34 9.24
CA ASP A 5 12.89 20.32 8.64
C ASP A 5 12.92 19.30 7.50
N LEU A 6 13.65 19.64 6.44
CA LEU A 6 13.72 18.87 5.20
C LEU A 6 15.18 18.56 4.87
N VAL A 7 15.41 17.30 4.51
CA VAL A 7 16.69 16.77 4.06
C VAL A 7 16.44 16.15 2.69
N ILE A 8 17.18 16.58 1.68
CA ILE A 8 17.13 16.03 0.32
C ILE A 8 18.53 15.57 -0.07
N THR A 9 18.65 14.39 -0.65
CA THR A 9 19.93 13.83 -1.08
C THR A 9 20.05 13.86 -2.61
N ALA A 10 21.24 14.20 -3.12
CA ALA A 10 21.55 14.04 -4.54
C ALA A 10 22.99 13.57 -4.71
N THR A 11 23.28 12.89 -5.81
CA THR A 11 24.63 12.41 -6.10
C THR A 11 25.33 13.40 -7.00
N GLN A 12 26.48 13.93 -6.59
CA GLN A 12 27.32 14.76 -7.46
C GLN A 12 27.86 13.89 -8.60
N GLN A 13 27.62 14.28 -9.85
CA GLN A 13 27.90 13.44 -11.02
C GLN A 13 29.39 13.10 -11.17
N GLU A 14 30.28 14.09 -11.02
CA GLU A 14 31.72 13.92 -11.30
C GLU A 14 32.44 13.06 -10.25
N THR A 15 32.14 13.27 -8.97
CA THR A 15 32.79 12.58 -7.84
C THR A 15 32.01 11.36 -7.39
N SER A 16 30.72 11.30 -7.74
CA SER A 16 29.73 10.36 -7.21
C SER A 16 29.53 10.48 -5.69
N GLU A 17 29.91 11.60 -5.09
CA GLU A 17 29.67 11.86 -3.66
C GLU A 17 28.20 12.22 -3.41
N LEU A 18 27.63 11.74 -2.30
CA LEU A 18 26.30 12.12 -1.86
C LEU A 18 26.35 13.52 -1.24
N THR A 19 25.53 14.43 -1.74
CA THR A 19 25.34 15.78 -1.20
C THR A 19 23.98 15.86 -0.51
N ILE A 20 23.94 16.56 0.62
CA ILE A 20 22.72 16.81 1.39
C ILE A 20 22.32 18.27 1.23
N PHE A 21 21.09 18.51 0.80
CA PHE A 21 20.47 19.83 0.81
C PHE A 21 19.52 19.93 2.01
N ASN A 22 19.72 20.95 2.83
CA ASN A 22 18.93 21.23 4.03
C ASN A 22 18.98 22.72 4.39
N SER A 23 18.27 23.12 5.45
CA SER A 23 18.20 24.50 5.93
C SER A 23 19.47 25.00 6.64
N PHE A 24 20.37 24.11 7.06
CA PHE A 24 21.60 24.46 7.79
C PHE A 24 22.77 24.72 6.84
N ASP A 25 23.02 23.79 5.92
CA ASP A 25 24.18 23.78 5.03
C ASP A 25 23.89 24.51 3.72
N THR A 26 22.64 24.47 3.24
CA THR A 26 22.24 25.04 1.94
C THR A 26 20.95 25.87 2.03
N PRO A 27 20.86 26.88 2.93
CA PRO A 27 19.62 27.62 3.20
C PRO A 27 19.07 28.40 2.00
N ASN A 28 19.93 28.72 1.03
CA ASN A 28 19.57 29.54 -0.13
C ASN A 28 19.24 28.72 -1.38
N ILE A 29 19.35 27.38 -1.32
CA ILE A 29 19.01 26.51 -2.44
C ILE A 29 17.50 26.28 -2.45
N GLU A 30 16.88 26.47 -3.61
CA GLU A 30 15.45 26.24 -3.78
C GLU A 30 15.12 24.75 -3.57
N ILE A 31 14.10 24.48 -2.74
CA ILE A 31 13.64 23.12 -2.44
C ILE A 31 13.28 22.36 -3.73
N ALA A 32 12.58 23.00 -4.67
CA ALA A 32 12.19 22.37 -5.93
C ALA A 32 13.41 21.99 -6.78
N LEU A 33 14.47 22.81 -6.78
CA LEU A 33 15.70 22.53 -7.51
C LEU A 33 16.47 21.36 -6.89
N ALA A 34 16.55 21.30 -5.55
CA ALA A 34 17.12 20.18 -4.83
C ALA A 34 16.33 18.88 -5.09
N CYS A 35 14.99 18.92 -5.05
CA CYS A 35 14.14 17.78 -5.40
C CYS A 35 14.34 17.31 -6.84
N ARG A 36 14.45 18.24 -7.80
CA ARG A 36 14.74 17.91 -9.20
C ARG A 36 16.09 17.19 -9.33
N ALA A 37 17.14 17.68 -8.66
CA ALA A 37 18.45 17.04 -8.63
C ALA A 37 18.36 15.62 -8.04
N SER A 38 17.66 15.46 -6.92
CA SER A 38 17.45 14.18 -6.22
C SER A 38 16.71 13.13 -7.05
N ALA A 39 15.93 13.53 -8.06
CA ALA A 39 15.13 12.65 -8.91
C ALA A 39 15.64 12.58 -10.37
N SER A 40 16.80 13.18 -10.67
CA SER A 40 17.40 13.16 -12.01
C SER A 40 18.11 11.83 -12.29
N ILE A 41 17.32 10.79 -12.55
CA ILE A 41 17.81 9.45 -12.92
C ILE A 41 18.77 9.56 -14.11
N PRO A 42 20.04 9.10 -13.96
CA PRO A 42 21.01 9.14 -15.05
C PRO A 42 20.48 8.49 -16.32
N LEU A 43 20.81 9.06 -17.49
CA LEU A 43 20.37 8.63 -18.84
C LEU A 43 18.89 8.83 -19.17
N VAL A 44 18.04 9.06 -18.17
CA VAL A 44 16.61 9.35 -18.37
C VAL A 44 16.37 10.85 -18.33
N PHE A 45 17.00 11.53 -17.37
CA PHE A 45 16.89 12.97 -17.18
C PHE A 45 18.25 13.65 -17.25
N GLU A 46 18.25 14.92 -17.66
CA GLU A 46 19.46 15.73 -17.64
C GLU A 46 19.92 15.98 -16.18
N PRO A 47 21.23 15.93 -15.91
CA PRO A 47 21.78 16.35 -14.64
C PRO A 47 21.40 17.80 -14.31
N VAL A 48 21.22 18.09 -13.03
CA VAL A 48 20.89 19.43 -12.53
C VAL A 48 22.16 20.14 -12.10
N GLU A 49 22.38 21.36 -12.59
CA GLU A 49 23.50 22.18 -12.15
C GLU A 49 23.09 23.07 -10.97
N ILE A 50 23.85 22.99 -9.88
CA ILE A 50 23.70 23.81 -8.67
C ILE A 50 25.10 24.26 -8.26
N ASP A 51 25.32 25.57 -8.14
CA ASP A 51 26.62 26.18 -7.79
C ASP A 51 27.82 25.64 -8.59
N GLY A 52 27.61 25.47 -9.91
CA GLY A 52 28.64 24.99 -10.85
C GLY A 52 28.95 23.49 -10.74
N LYS A 53 28.19 22.74 -9.94
CA LYS A 53 28.31 21.27 -9.82
C LYS A 53 27.08 20.60 -10.42
N LYS A 54 27.28 19.48 -11.10
CA LYS A 54 26.19 18.67 -11.68
C LYS A 54 25.76 17.56 -10.72
N TYR A 55 24.46 17.38 -10.61
CA TYR A 55 23.82 16.43 -9.72
C TYR A 55 22.87 15.51 -10.46
N VAL A 56 22.79 14.27 -9.99
CA VAL A 56 21.89 13.22 -10.44
C VAL A 56 21.21 12.58 -9.23
N ASP A 57 20.32 11.62 -9.50
CA ASP A 57 19.50 10.93 -8.52
C ASP A 57 20.25 10.51 -7.25
N GLY A 58 19.67 10.82 -6.08
CA GLY A 58 20.26 10.53 -4.77
C GLY A 58 20.21 9.05 -4.40
N GLY A 59 19.20 8.32 -4.89
CA GLY A 59 19.04 6.88 -4.68
C GLY A 59 20.15 6.04 -5.31
N TYR A 60 20.89 6.61 -6.28
CA TYR A 60 22.08 5.97 -6.83
C TYR A 60 23.15 5.65 -5.77
N ARG A 61 23.21 6.45 -4.69
CA ARG A 61 24.20 6.30 -3.60
C ARG A 61 23.59 5.96 -2.25
N ASP A 62 22.38 6.42 -1.97
CA ASP A 62 21.74 6.18 -0.69
C ASP A 62 20.22 6.20 -0.85
N ASN A 63 19.63 5.01 -0.96
CA ASN A 63 18.19 4.86 -1.14
C ASN A 63 17.39 5.14 0.15
N ILE A 64 18.02 5.03 1.33
CA ILE A 64 17.34 5.16 2.63
C ILE A 64 18.25 5.93 3.59
N PRO A 65 18.24 7.28 3.52
CA PRO A 65 19.18 8.16 4.23
C PRO A 65 18.87 8.31 5.74
N THR A 66 18.58 7.22 6.44
CA THR A 66 18.19 7.20 7.87
C THR A 66 19.27 7.73 8.80
N LYS A 67 20.54 7.52 8.44
CA LYS A 67 21.73 7.95 9.20
C LYS A 67 21.90 9.47 9.35
N TYR A 68 21.18 10.28 8.58
CA TYR A 68 21.29 11.74 8.63
C TYR A 68 20.30 12.42 9.57
N PHE A 69 19.34 11.67 10.09
CA PHE A 69 18.41 12.17 11.10
C PHE A 69 19.00 11.90 12.50
N LYS A 70 19.50 12.95 13.17
CA LYS A 70 20.09 12.86 14.52
C LYS A 70 18.99 12.57 15.56
N GLY A 71 19.26 11.63 16.48
CA GLY A 71 18.34 11.18 17.54
C GLY A 71 17.79 9.75 17.38
N ASN A 72 18.33 8.99 16.42
CA ASN A 72 17.80 7.70 15.95
C ASN A 72 18.51 6.45 16.45
N GLU A 73 19.49 6.54 17.34
CA GLU A 73 19.98 5.30 17.96
C GLU A 73 18.95 4.88 19.01
N PRO A 74 18.22 3.75 18.84
CA PRO A 74 17.74 3.09 20.03
C PRO A 74 18.97 2.80 20.89
N GLU A 75 18.91 3.09 22.19
CA GLU A 75 19.92 2.59 23.16
C GLU A 75 19.96 1.04 23.23
N PHE A 76 19.18 0.36 22.37
CA PHE A 76 19.07 -1.09 22.30
C PHE A 76 19.78 -1.62 21.07
N ASP A 77 20.82 -2.44 21.30
CA ASP A 77 21.37 -3.34 20.30
C ASP A 77 20.27 -4.33 19.85
N THR A 78 19.82 -4.19 18.61
CA THR A 78 18.78 -5.06 18.03
C THR A 78 19.24 -6.52 17.90
N LYS A 79 20.53 -6.81 18.12
CA LYS A 79 21.04 -8.20 18.24
C LYS A 79 20.65 -8.88 19.54
N GLU A 80 20.18 -8.12 20.54
CA GLU A 80 19.69 -8.65 21.82
C GLU A 80 18.15 -8.56 21.97
N VAL A 81 17.39 -8.66 20.88
CA VAL A 81 15.94 -8.91 21.01
C VAL A 81 15.74 -10.36 21.45
N THR A 82 15.90 -10.56 22.76
CA THR A 82 15.46 -11.72 23.54
C THR A 82 13.95 -11.94 23.36
N ASP A 83 13.43 -13.13 23.66
CA ASP A 83 11.98 -13.46 23.73
C ASP A 83 11.19 -12.64 24.80
N ASN A 84 11.78 -11.57 25.33
CA ASN A 84 11.18 -10.68 26.31
C ASN A 84 10.26 -9.65 25.63
N MET A 85 8.96 -9.92 25.68
CA MET A 85 7.90 -9.08 25.11
C MET A 85 7.86 -7.64 25.67
N GLU A 86 8.30 -7.39 26.91
CA GLU A 86 8.31 -6.04 27.49
C GLU A 86 9.42 -5.18 26.87
N LYS A 87 10.61 -5.75 26.66
CA LYS A 87 11.71 -5.08 25.96
C LYS A 87 11.33 -4.76 24.51
N ILE A 88 10.67 -5.71 23.82
CA ILE A 88 10.15 -5.50 22.46
C ILE A 88 9.13 -4.34 22.44
N THR A 89 8.21 -4.34 23.41
CA THR A 89 7.17 -3.29 23.50
C THR A 89 7.75 -1.91 23.81
N LEU A 90 8.80 -1.84 24.64
CA LEU A 90 9.49 -0.59 24.96
C LEU A 90 10.29 -0.06 23.76
N ALA A 91 11.02 -0.95 23.07
CA ALA A 91 11.76 -0.61 21.85
C ALA A 91 10.83 -0.10 20.73
N LYS A 92 9.61 -0.66 20.62
CA LYS A 92 8.59 -0.17 19.68
C LYS A 92 8.12 1.27 19.96
N LYS A 93 8.23 1.78 21.19
CA LYS A 93 7.63 3.07 21.64
C LYS A 93 8.59 4.27 21.71
N GLN A 94 9.90 4.09 21.67
CA GLN A 94 10.88 5.20 21.74
C GLN A 94 10.98 5.93 20.40
N GLY A 95 11.36 7.22 20.35
CA GLY A 95 11.23 8.09 19.18
C GLY A 95 11.91 7.56 17.91
N ARG A 96 11.11 7.26 16.88
CA ARG A 96 11.57 6.54 15.67
C ARG A 96 11.53 7.43 14.44
N THR A 97 12.58 7.36 13.64
CA THR A 97 12.49 7.66 12.22
C THR A 97 11.71 6.55 11.55
N LEU A 98 10.52 6.88 11.02
CA LEU A 98 9.75 5.96 10.21
C LEU A 98 10.35 5.95 8.80
N ALA A 99 11.00 4.85 8.41
CA ALA A 99 11.48 4.65 7.06
C ALA A 99 10.37 4.05 6.20
N MET A 100 10.22 4.53 4.96
CA MET A 100 9.33 3.92 3.96
C MET A 100 10.20 3.33 2.86
N ALA A 101 10.18 2.00 2.73
CA ALA A 101 10.99 1.27 1.77
C ALA A 101 10.10 0.67 0.70
N PHE A 102 10.37 0.97 -0.56
CA PHE A 102 9.60 0.46 -1.69
C PHE A 102 10.24 -0.83 -2.22
N GLY A 103 9.42 -1.84 -2.55
CA GLY A 103 9.88 -3.10 -3.13
C GLY A 103 8.81 -3.81 -3.93
N THR A 104 9.20 -4.78 -4.75
CA THR A 104 8.29 -5.58 -5.59
C THR A 104 7.97 -6.93 -4.92
N GLY A 105 6.80 -7.03 -4.28
CA GLY A 105 6.30 -8.28 -3.67
C GLY A 105 6.96 -8.72 -2.35
N MET A 106 6.46 -9.82 -1.76
CA MET A 106 6.99 -10.40 -0.49
C MET A 106 8.40 -11.00 -0.61
N GLU A 107 8.90 -11.21 -1.82
CA GLU A 107 10.27 -11.64 -2.13
C GLU A 107 11.18 -10.44 -2.48
N ALA A 108 10.70 -9.20 -2.33
CA ALA A 108 11.54 -8.01 -2.52
C ALA A 108 12.70 -8.01 -1.53
N ASP A 109 13.84 -7.51 -1.96
CA ASP A 109 15.05 -7.40 -1.14
C ASP A 109 14.81 -6.77 0.23
N ALA A 110 13.92 -5.78 0.33
CA ALA A 110 13.50 -5.16 1.58
C ALA A 110 12.71 -6.11 2.50
N ASN A 111 11.81 -6.93 1.94
CA ASN A 111 11.06 -7.94 2.71
C ASN A 111 11.95 -9.12 3.11
N ILE A 112 12.82 -9.59 2.21
CA ILE A 112 13.83 -10.62 2.51
C ILE A 112 14.81 -10.10 3.56
N ALA A 113 15.23 -8.84 3.46
CA ALA A 113 16.09 -8.21 4.45
C ALA A 113 15.40 -8.18 5.82
N ILE A 114 14.18 -7.68 5.91
CA ILE A 114 13.50 -7.46 7.19
C ILE A 114 12.97 -8.76 7.82
N TYR A 115 12.41 -9.69 7.02
CA TYR A 115 11.63 -10.82 7.53
C TYR A 115 12.27 -12.20 7.31
N SER A 116 13.44 -12.30 6.66
CA SER A 116 14.09 -13.57 6.42
C SER A 116 15.54 -13.61 6.93
N ALA A 117 15.91 -14.72 7.58
CA ALA A 117 17.31 -15.02 7.90
C ALA A 117 18.14 -15.40 6.66
N LYS A 118 17.57 -15.33 5.45
CA LYS A 118 18.26 -15.69 4.21
C LYS A 118 19.35 -14.66 3.89
N LYS A 119 20.50 -15.14 3.42
CA LYS A 119 21.54 -14.31 2.81
C LYS A 119 21.01 -13.77 1.50
N PHE A 120 21.21 -12.49 1.27
CA PHE A 120 20.86 -11.79 0.03
C PHE A 120 21.42 -12.56 -1.19
N GLU A 121 20.54 -12.97 -2.10
CA GLU A 121 20.97 -13.41 -3.43
C GLU A 121 21.18 -12.16 -4.28
N SER A 122 22.33 -12.08 -4.96
CA SER A 122 22.80 -10.86 -5.62
C SER A 122 21.76 -10.28 -6.59
N PRO A 123 21.81 -8.97 -6.90
CA PRO A 123 20.84 -8.34 -7.81
C PRO A 123 20.82 -9.04 -9.16
N SER A 124 19.69 -8.94 -9.88
CA SER A 124 19.61 -9.49 -11.23
C SER A 124 20.75 -8.93 -12.11
N ASP A 125 21.26 -9.74 -13.03
CA ASP A 125 22.43 -9.36 -13.82
C ASP A 125 22.17 -8.13 -14.71
N ILE A 126 20.90 -7.83 -14.99
CA ILE A 126 20.44 -6.63 -15.68
C ILE A 126 20.62 -5.38 -14.82
N VAL A 127 20.27 -5.43 -13.52
CA VAL A 127 20.47 -4.31 -12.58
C VAL A 127 21.96 -4.07 -12.34
N LYS A 128 22.77 -5.14 -12.23
CA LYS A 128 24.23 -5.03 -12.20
C LYS A 128 24.78 -4.38 -13.47
N PHE A 129 24.31 -4.81 -14.65
CA PHE A 129 24.74 -4.24 -15.92
C PHE A 129 24.35 -2.77 -16.08
N LEU A 130 23.10 -2.40 -15.73
CA LEU A 130 22.63 -1.01 -15.79
C LEU A 130 23.41 -0.10 -14.84
N ALA A 131 23.62 -0.53 -13.59
CA ALA A 131 24.23 0.31 -12.56
C ALA A 131 25.76 0.33 -12.59
N ASP A 132 26.42 -0.82 -12.82
CA ASP A 132 27.88 -0.93 -12.79
C ASP A 132 28.54 -0.69 -14.16
N VAL A 133 27.81 -0.83 -15.27
CA VAL A 133 28.33 -0.60 -16.62
C VAL A 133 27.64 0.59 -17.28
N LEU A 134 26.32 0.60 -17.41
CA LEU A 134 25.65 1.60 -18.24
C LEU A 134 25.72 3.02 -17.66
N PHE A 135 25.42 3.21 -16.37
CA PHE A 135 25.44 4.54 -15.74
C PHE A 135 26.85 5.12 -15.59
N LYS A 136 27.86 4.31 -15.22
CA LYS A 136 29.24 4.79 -15.11
C LYS A 136 29.84 5.14 -16.48
N THR A 137 29.57 4.31 -17.49
CA THR A 137 30.22 4.45 -18.80
C THR A 137 29.51 5.44 -19.72
N LEU A 138 28.16 5.49 -19.73
CA LEU A 138 27.39 6.39 -20.59
C LEU A 138 27.01 7.71 -19.91
N ALA A 139 26.62 7.69 -18.64
CA ALA A 139 26.24 8.92 -17.92
C ALA A 139 27.42 9.67 -17.31
N LYS A 140 28.65 9.14 -17.47
CA LYS A 140 29.90 9.71 -16.94
C LYS A 140 29.82 10.01 -15.44
N VAL A 141 29.07 9.20 -14.69
CA VAL A 141 29.04 9.29 -13.23
C VAL A 141 30.37 8.73 -12.72
N GLY A 142 31.21 9.58 -12.16
CA GLY A 142 32.58 9.23 -11.76
C GLY A 142 32.68 8.47 -10.44
N GLY A 143 33.87 8.43 -9.84
CA GLY A 143 34.12 7.80 -8.53
C GLY A 143 34.44 6.29 -8.56
N LYS A 144 35.05 5.80 -7.46
CA LYS A 144 35.34 4.38 -7.24
C LYS A 144 34.29 3.78 -6.29
N PHE A 145 33.23 3.26 -6.86
CA PHE A 145 32.13 2.70 -6.08
C PHE A 145 31.48 1.52 -6.82
N LYS A 146 30.96 0.51 -6.11
CA LYS A 146 30.22 -0.62 -6.69
C LYS A 146 28.79 -0.61 -6.17
N TYR A 147 27.81 -0.50 -7.07
CA TYR A 147 26.40 -0.38 -6.71
C TYR A 147 25.92 -1.54 -5.82
N THR A 148 26.43 -2.74 -6.09
CA THR A 148 26.18 -3.95 -5.32
C THR A 148 26.60 -3.86 -3.84
N GLU A 149 27.65 -3.10 -3.50
CA GLU A 149 28.10 -2.91 -2.11
C GLU A 149 27.12 -1.99 -1.34
N THR A 150 26.63 -0.90 -1.94
CA THR A 150 25.59 -0.04 -1.31
C THR A 150 24.26 -0.73 -1.17
N LEU A 151 23.85 -1.57 -2.13
CA LEU A 151 22.62 -2.35 -1.97
C LEU A 151 22.69 -3.25 -0.73
N ARG A 152 23.84 -3.90 -0.49
CA ARG A 152 24.07 -4.70 0.71
C ARG A 152 24.00 -3.85 1.98
N GLU A 153 24.67 -2.70 1.99
CA GLU A 153 24.65 -1.77 3.13
C GLU A 153 23.24 -1.23 3.42
N THR A 154 22.46 -0.92 2.36
CA THR A 154 21.07 -0.48 2.47
C THR A 154 20.21 -1.58 3.10
N ASN A 155 20.39 -2.83 2.67
CA ASN A 155 19.66 -3.98 3.22
C ASN A 155 20.05 -4.29 4.69
N GLU A 156 21.32 -4.09 5.06
CA GLU A 156 21.76 -4.18 6.46
C GLU A 156 21.14 -3.08 7.32
N GLN A 157 21.09 -1.83 6.83
CA GLN A 157 20.40 -0.73 7.52
C GLN A 157 18.90 -0.97 7.67
N LEU A 158 18.26 -1.56 6.65
CA LEU A 158 16.85 -1.96 6.71
C LEU A 158 16.60 -3.04 7.77
N ARG A 159 17.53 -3.99 7.92
CA ARG A 159 17.49 -5.02 8.98
C ARG A 159 17.60 -4.39 10.36
N GLU A 160 18.57 -3.51 10.56
CA GLU A 160 18.80 -2.84 11.84
C GLU A 160 17.61 -1.93 12.21
N ASN A 161 16.95 -1.34 11.21
CA ASN A 161 15.77 -0.50 11.37
C ASN A 161 14.45 -1.22 11.04
N ALA A 162 14.42 -2.56 11.09
CA ALA A 162 13.27 -3.37 10.68
C ALA A 162 11.98 -2.94 11.40
N LEU A 163 12.06 -2.74 12.71
CA LEU A 163 10.91 -2.31 13.50
C LEU A 163 10.41 -0.92 13.08
N ASN A 164 11.25 -0.06 12.50
CA ASN A 164 10.94 1.32 12.10
C ASN A 164 10.62 1.46 10.61
N THR A 165 10.62 0.36 9.85
CA THR A 165 10.48 0.40 8.40
C THR A 165 9.12 -0.11 7.99
N VAL A 166 8.39 0.70 7.23
CA VAL A 166 7.20 0.28 6.49
C VAL A 166 7.65 -0.16 5.10
N VAL A 167 7.43 -1.44 4.77
CA VAL A 167 7.65 -1.94 3.41
C VAL A 167 6.40 -1.69 2.58
N LEU A 168 6.57 -0.98 1.47
CA LEU A 168 5.52 -0.64 0.52
C LEU A 168 5.69 -1.46 -0.74
N ASP A 169 4.68 -2.25 -1.09
CA ASP A 169 4.74 -3.13 -2.25
C ASP A 169 4.21 -2.42 -3.51
N THR A 170 5.12 -2.13 -4.44
CA THR A 170 4.84 -1.42 -5.71
C THR A 170 4.07 -2.27 -6.72
N ALA A 171 3.73 -3.52 -6.39
CA ALA A 171 2.95 -4.43 -7.22
C ALA A 171 3.58 -4.70 -8.59
N GLY A 172 4.92 -4.70 -8.65
CA GLY A 172 5.68 -4.96 -9.88
C GLY A 172 5.87 -3.74 -10.78
N ILE A 173 5.61 -2.53 -10.27
CA ILE A 173 5.91 -1.27 -10.96
C ILE A 173 7.34 -0.87 -10.61
N ASP A 174 8.17 -0.75 -11.64
CA ASP A 174 9.58 -0.39 -11.53
C ASP A 174 9.80 1.12 -11.77
N THR A 175 11.03 1.57 -11.53
CA THR A 175 11.43 2.98 -11.55
C THR A 175 11.14 3.70 -12.87
N LEU A 176 11.11 2.98 -14.00
CA LEU A 176 10.91 3.56 -15.34
C LEU A 176 9.48 3.37 -15.89
N ASP A 177 8.60 2.74 -15.12
CA ASP A 177 7.23 2.42 -15.54
C ASP A 177 6.28 3.60 -15.34
N PHE A 178 6.67 4.81 -15.77
CA PHE A 178 5.93 6.05 -15.50
C PHE A 178 4.45 6.00 -15.88
N LYS A 179 4.13 5.35 -17.01
CA LYS A 179 2.75 5.19 -17.49
C LYS A 179 1.93 4.29 -16.57
N ASP A 180 2.50 3.16 -16.17
CA ASP A 180 1.81 2.23 -15.27
C ASP A 180 1.75 2.79 -13.84
N ALA A 181 2.80 3.46 -13.37
CA ALA A 181 2.79 4.20 -12.10
C ALA A 181 1.66 5.24 -12.06
N GLN A 182 1.47 6.03 -13.13
CA GLN A 182 0.38 6.99 -13.19
C GLN A 182 -0.99 6.31 -13.25
N LYS A 183 -1.11 5.27 -14.07
CA LYS A 183 -2.33 4.49 -14.25
C LYS A 183 -2.79 3.79 -12.98
N TYR A 184 -1.86 3.27 -12.17
CA TYR A 184 -2.15 2.53 -10.94
C TYR A 184 -1.94 3.37 -9.68
N SER A 185 -1.75 4.69 -9.81
CA SER A 185 -1.43 5.60 -8.70
C SER A 185 -2.43 5.53 -7.55
N ASP A 186 -3.74 5.53 -7.85
CA ASP A 186 -4.79 5.40 -6.83
C ASP A 186 -4.68 4.08 -6.06
N TYR A 187 -4.49 2.96 -6.77
CA TYR A 187 -4.31 1.66 -6.16
C TYR A 187 -3.07 1.60 -5.25
N LEU A 188 -1.92 2.09 -5.74
CA LEU A 188 -0.67 2.13 -4.97
C LEU A 188 -0.79 3.02 -3.73
N ASN A 189 -1.46 4.17 -3.86
CA ASN A 189 -1.69 5.07 -2.74
C ASN A 189 -2.54 4.40 -1.66
N ILE A 190 -3.67 3.79 -2.05
CA ILE A 190 -4.55 3.07 -1.11
C ILE A 190 -3.79 1.89 -0.47
N LYS A 191 -3.01 1.14 -1.26
CA LYS A 191 -2.22 0.01 -0.77
C LYS A 191 -1.16 0.45 0.23
N GLY A 192 -0.39 1.49 -0.10
CA GLY A 192 0.64 2.03 0.78
C GLY A 192 0.06 2.60 2.07
N TYR A 193 -1.11 3.26 2.00
CA TYR A 193 -1.87 3.65 3.18
C TYR A 193 -2.23 2.43 4.05
N CYS A 194 -2.75 1.36 3.45
CA CYS A 194 -3.15 0.17 4.20
C CYS A 194 -1.94 -0.53 4.85
N GLN A 195 -0.83 -0.69 4.12
CA GLN A 195 0.42 -1.27 4.64
C GLN A 195 1.00 -0.43 5.79
N THR A 196 0.99 0.90 5.65
CA THR A 196 1.41 1.81 6.70
C THR A 196 0.53 1.67 7.94
N ARG A 197 -0.78 1.63 7.74
CA ARG A 197 -1.73 1.55 8.87
C ARG A 197 -1.61 0.25 9.64
N GLU A 198 -1.45 -0.88 8.94
CA GLU A 198 -1.21 -2.17 9.57
C GLU A 198 0.12 -2.19 10.31
N HIS A 199 1.19 -1.63 9.74
CA HIS A 199 2.45 -1.47 10.46
C HIS A 199 2.27 -0.69 11.76
N LEU A 200 1.58 0.46 11.72
CA LEU A 200 1.32 1.27 12.92
C LEU A 200 0.48 0.52 13.96
N ASN A 201 -0.52 -0.26 13.52
CA ASN A 201 -1.36 -1.07 14.40
C ASN A 201 -0.55 -2.20 15.07
N ASN A 202 0.26 -2.94 14.31
CA ASN A 202 1.09 -4.05 14.81
C ASN A 202 2.22 -3.61 15.76
N HIS A 203 2.54 -2.31 15.75
CA HIS A 203 3.58 -1.72 16.58
C HIS A 203 3.03 -0.81 17.68
N ASP A 204 1.70 -0.75 17.89
CA ASP A 204 1.04 0.12 18.87
C ASP A 204 1.46 1.60 18.75
N LEU A 205 1.75 2.05 17.52
CA LEU A 205 2.18 3.43 17.23
C LEU A 205 1.00 4.37 16.96
N GLY A 206 -0.19 3.82 16.68
CA GLY A 206 -1.41 4.58 16.45
C GLY A 206 -2.03 5.04 17.78
N LYS A 207 -2.31 6.34 17.92
CA LYS A 207 -3.03 6.88 19.10
C LYS A 207 -4.51 6.49 19.14
N GLU A 208 -5.13 6.27 17.98
CA GLU A 208 -6.54 5.92 17.83
C GLU A 208 -6.74 4.99 16.64
N ALA A 209 -7.78 4.13 16.68
CA ALA A 209 -8.19 3.31 15.55
C ALA A 209 -8.68 4.18 14.38
N ASP A 210 -8.14 3.95 13.18
CA ASP A 210 -8.57 4.68 11.99
C ASP A 210 -9.97 4.23 11.56
N LYS A 211 -10.92 5.16 11.62
CA LYS A 211 -12.31 4.87 11.27
C LYS A 211 -12.48 4.58 9.77
N THR A 212 -11.57 5.08 8.93
CA THR A 212 -11.60 4.98 7.46
C THR A 212 -10.87 3.76 6.91
N PHE A 213 -10.08 3.06 7.73
CA PHE A 213 -9.25 1.95 7.29
C PHE A 213 -10.05 0.85 6.59
N GLY A 214 -11.20 0.44 7.17
CA GLY A 214 -12.07 -0.55 6.54
C GLY A 214 -12.58 -0.10 5.17
N THR A 215 -12.93 1.18 5.01
CA THR A 215 -13.33 1.75 3.72
C THR A 215 -12.17 1.73 2.73
N LYS A 216 -10.94 2.02 3.16
CA LYS A 216 -9.75 1.96 2.31
C LYS A 216 -9.43 0.54 1.85
N LEU A 217 -9.63 -0.47 2.70
CA LEU A 217 -9.54 -1.88 2.31
C LEU A 217 -10.59 -2.25 1.23
N LEU A 218 -11.80 -1.69 1.33
CA LEU A 218 -12.85 -1.88 0.34
C LEU A 218 -12.45 -1.29 -1.02
N GLU A 219 -11.94 -0.05 -1.02
CA GLU A 219 -11.44 0.62 -2.23
C GLU A 219 -10.28 -0.18 -2.85
N MET A 220 -9.32 -0.63 -2.04
CA MET A 220 -8.19 -1.45 -2.49
C MET A 220 -8.65 -2.76 -3.15
N PHE A 221 -9.65 -3.42 -2.57
CA PHE A 221 -10.21 -4.64 -3.13
C PHE A 221 -10.85 -4.39 -4.49
N ILE A 222 -11.64 -3.32 -4.61
CA ILE A 222 -12.24 -2.93 -5.89
C ILE A 222 -11.13 -2.69 -6.91
N SER A 223 -10.13 -1.86 -6.58
CA SER A 223 -8.99 -1.55 -7.45
C SER A 223 -8.12 -2.77 -7.80
N SER A 224 -7.99 -3.74 -6.90
CA SER A 224 -7.22 -4.97 -7.16
C SER A 224 -7.80 -5.82 -8.30
N LYS A 225 -9.13 -5.81 -8.45
CA LYS A 225 -9.82 -6.55 -9.50
C LYS A 225 -9.57 -5.92 -10.86
N GLU A 226 -9.45 -4.60 -10.92
CA GLU A 226 -9.09 -3.83 -12.12
C GLU A 226 -7.71 -4.26 -12.64
N ASN A 227 -6.77 -4.42 -11.70
CA ASN A 227 -5.36 -4.64 -11.99
C ASN A 227 -5.02 -6.14 -12.13
N ASN A 228 -6.00 -7.04 -12.03
CA ASN A 228 -5.80 -8.49 -11.90
C ASN A 228 -4.78 -8.87 -10.80
N ALA A 229 -4.68 -8.04 -9.76
CA ALA A 229 -3.75 -8.24 -8.66
C ALA A 229 -4.27 -9.36 -7.75
N SER A 230 -3.80 -10.58 -7.96
CA SER A 230 -4.19 -11.76 -7.17
C SER A 230 -3.66 -11.73 -5.72
N LYS A 231 -2.67 -10.87 -5.47
CA LYS A 231 -1.90 -10.71 -4.24
C LYS A 231 -2.08 -9.36 -3.54
N TRP A 232 -3.19 -8.67 -3.81
CA TRP A 232 -3.45 -7.32 -3.27
C TRP A 232 -3.46 -7.24 -1.73
N GLN A 233 -3.69 -8.37 -1.07
CA GLN A 233 -3.71 -8.48 0.39
C GLN A 233 -2.33 -8.66 1.03
N ASP A 234 -1.28 -8.93 0.24
CA ASP A 234 0.04 -9.29 0.76
C ASP A 234 0.66 -8.08 1.51
N GLY A 235 1.25 -8.36 2.68
CA GLY A 235 1.77 -7.32 3.59
C GLY A 235 0.68 -6.53 4.35
N ILE A 236 -0.58 -6.95 4.23
CA ILE A 236 -1.74 -6.34 4.91
C ILE A 236 -2.54 -7.41 5.66
N ILE A 237 -2.74 -8.58 5.05
CA ILE A 237 -3.53 -9.69 5.62
C ILE A 237 -2.64 -10.94 5.69
N GLU A 238 -2.20 -11.32 6.89
CA GLU A 238 -1.30 -12.46 7.08
C GLU A 238 -2.02 -13.82 7.03
N ASN A 239 -3.34 -13.88 7.30
CA ASN A 239 -4.11 -15.13 7.33
C ASN A 239 -5.34 -15.12 6.40
N HIS A 240 -5.59 -16.23 5.71
CA HIS A 240 -6.72 -16.38 4.80
C HIS A 240 -8.10 -16.26 5.47
N ASP A 241 -8.24 -16.72 6.72
CA ASP A 241 -9.49 -16.54 7.50
C ASP A 241 -9.73 -15.07 7.89
N ASP A 242 -8.66 -14.27 7.94
CA ASP A 242 -8.74 -12.83 8.22
C ASP A 242 -9.08 -12.02 6.97
N LYS A 243 -8.97 -12.60 5.76
CA LYS A 243 -9.30 -11.91 4.50
C LYS A 243 -10.76 -11.47 4.44
N ALA A 244 -11.69 -12.35 4.80
CA ALA A 244 -13.10 -11.99 4.87
C ALA A 244 -13.31 -10.95 5.99
N LYS A 245 -12.77 -11.18 7.19
CA LYS A 245 -12.93 -10.29 8.34
C LYS A 245 -12.36 -8.88 8.09
N MET A 246 -11.25 -8.75 7.38
CA MET A 246 -10.62 -7.46 7.03
C MET A 246 -11.33 -6.76 5.89
N LEU A 247 -11.71 -7.48 4.81
CA LEU A 247 -12.59 -6.93 3.76
C LEU A 247 -13.90 -6.39 4.32
N LEU A 248 -14.32 -6.91 5.47
CA LEU A 248 -15.59 -6.61 6.11
C LEU A 248 -15.37 -5.82 7.41
N SER A 249 -14.15 -5.33 7.66
CA SER A 249 -13.84 -4.44 8.78
C SER A 249 -14.53 -3.08 8.62
N PHE A 250 -14.87 -2.66 7.39
CA PHE A 250 -15.75 -1.52 7.16
C PHE A 250 -17.13 -1.73 7.78
N CYS A 251 -17.59 -2.99 7.91
CA CYS A 251 -18.83 -3.31 8.61
C CYS A 251 -18.76 -3.00 10.12
N LYS A 252 -17.60 -2.62 10.65
CA LYS A 252 -17.36 -2.28 12.05
C LYS A 252 -17.14 -0.78 12.28
N THR A 253 -16.99 0.04 11.23
CA THR A 253 -16.68 1.47 11.35
C THR A 253 -17.77 2.36 10.73
N GLY A 254 -18.09 3.48 11.37
CA GLY A 254 -19.17 4.39 10.98
C GLY A 254 -18.72 5.60 10.15
N ALA A 255 -17.62 5.51 9.41
CA ALA A 255 -16.88 6.68 8.91
C ALA A 255 -17.47 7.40 7.69
N LEU A 256 -18.43 6.80 6.97
CA LEU A 256 -19.04 7.41 5.79
C LEU A 256 -20.45 7.95 6.08
N ASN A 257 -20.84 8.99 5.33
CA ASN A 257 -22.24 9.38 5.24
C ASN A 257 -23.04 8.29 4.48
N GLU A 258 -24.35 8.22 4.74
CA GLU A 258 -25.19 7.11 4.28
C GLU A 258 -25.24 6.95 2.76
N LYS A 259 -25.25 8.07 2.03
CA LYS A 259 -25.29 8.07 0.57
C LYS A 259 -24.01 7.51 -0.05
N GLU A 260 -22.84 8.00 0.36
CA GLU A 260 -21.54 7.53 -0.14
C GLU A 260 -21.31 6.06 0.22
N LEU A 261 -21.72 5.66 1.43
CA LEU A 261 -21.65 4.28 1.86
C LEU A 261 -22.49 3.39 0.93
N ASN A 262 -23.76 3.72 0.68
CA ASN A 262 -24.64 2.92 -0.16
C ASN A 262 -24.11 2.78 -1.60
N GLU A 263 -23.56 3.84 -2.19
CA GLU A 263 -22.94 3.79 -3.51
C GLU A 263 -21.74 2.82 -3.54
N LYS A 264 -20.84 2.92 -2.55
CA LYS A 264 -19.66 2.03 -2.44
C LYS A 264 -20.03 0.57 -2.18
N LEU A 265 -21.05 0.32 -1.35
CA LEU A 265 -21.55 -1.03 -1.09
C LEU A 265 -22.16 -1.65 -2.34
N LYS A 266 -22.91 -0.88 -3.12
CA LYS A 266 -23.46 -1.33 -4.41
C LYS A 266 -22.36 -1.76 -5.37
N GLU A 267 -21.33 -0.92 -5.52
CA GLU A 267 -20.16 -1.22 -6.34
C GLU A 267 -19.46 -2.49 -5.85
N TYR A 268 -19.25 -2.62 -4.55
CA TYR A 268 -18.65 -3.81 -3.96
C TYR A 268 -19.41 -5.09 -4.28
N VAL A 269 -20.75 -5.12 -4.12
CA VAL A 269 -21.53 -6.33 -4.40
C VAL A 269 -21.40 -6.73 -5.87
N ILE A 270 -21.43 -5.75 -6.79
CA ILE A 270 -21.26 -6.00 -8.23
C ILE A 270 -19.86 -6.53 -8.55
N ILE A 271 -18.82 -5.94 -7.97
CA ILE A 271 -17.43 -6.38 -8.18
C ILE A 271 -17.18 -7.75 -7.53
N ALA A 272 -17.70 -7.99 -6.34
CA ALA A 272 -17.65 -9.30 -5.67
C ALA A 272 -18.38 -10.38 -6.48
N ALA A 273 -19.49 -10.02 -7.16
CA ALA A 273 -20.21 -10.90 -8.07
C ALA A 273 -19.49 -11.12 -9.40
N THR A 274 -18.52 -10.28 -9.77
CA THR A 274 -17.85 -10.34 -11.07
C THR A 274 -16.79 -11.45 -11.07
N SER A 275 -16.99 -12.44 -11.95
CA SER A 275 -16.04 -13.53 -12.16
C SER A 275 -14.81 -13.07 -12.96
N ARG A 276 -13.78 -13.93 -13.05
CA ARG A 276 -12.57 -13.67 -13.87
C ARG A 276 -12.88 -13.38 -15.35
N ASN A 277 -14.03 -13.85 -15.84
CA ASN A 277 -14.46 -13.66 -17.22
C ASN A 277 -15.42 -12.46 -17.36
N ASN A 278 -15.43 -11.53 -16.40
CA ASN A 278 -16.31 -10.37 -16.32
C ASN A 278 -17.81 -10.67 -16.31
N THR A 279 -18.19 -11.92 -16.02
CA THR A 279 -19.60 -12.31 -15.88
C THR A 279 -20.06 -12.25 -14.44
N LEU A 280 -21.26 -11.73 -14.20
CA LEU A 280 -21.87 -11.72 -12.87
C LEU A 280 -22.31 -13.12 -12.46
N LYS A 281 -21.90 -13.52 -11.25
CA LYS A 281 -22.26 -14.78 -10.62
C LYS A 281 -22.65 -14.51 -9.16
N ALA A 282 -23.72 -15.12 -8.70
CA ALA A 282 -24.20 -14.94 -7.33
C ALA A 282 -23.55 -15.87 -6.30
N ASP A 283 -22.68 -16.78 -6.74
CA ASP A 283 -22.07 -17.83 -5.93
C ASP A 283 -20.54 -17.72 -5.83
N THR A 284 -19.99 -16.54 -6.11
CA THR A 284 -18.55 -16.28 -5.96
C THR A 284 -18.13 -16.42 -4.50
N ASN A 285 -16.85 -16.76 -4.27
CA ASN A 285 -16.29 -16.85 -2.92
C ASN A 285 -16.37 -15.51 -2.17
N SER A 286 -16.20 -14.38 -2.87
CA SER A 286 -16.33 -13.04 -2.30
C SER A 286 -17.75 -12.76 -1.79
N LEU A 287 -18.79 -13.15 -2.54
CA LEU A 287 -20.18 -13.00 -2.09
C LEU A 287 -20.54 -13.95 -0.94
N LYS A 288 -20.03 -15.19 -0.96
CA LYS A 288 -20.21 -16.13 0.15
C LYS A 288 -19.61 -15.58 1.45
N ALA A 289 -18.41 -15.01 1.37
CA ALA A 289 -17.74 -14.36 2.50
C ALA A 289 -18.53 -13.14 3.01
N LEU A 290 -19.00 -12.27 2.10
CA LEU A 290 -19.87 -11.14 2.45
C LEU A 290 -21.13 -11.60 3.19
N LEU A 291 -21.82 -12.61 2.64
CA LEU A 291 -23.06 -13.14 3.22
C LEU A 291 -22.84 -13.71 4.62
N TYR A 292 -21.75 -14.46 4.80
CA TYR A 292 -21.36 -15.00 6.10
C TYR A 292 -21.18 -13.87 7.12
N THR A 293 -20.47 -12.79 6.77
CA THR A 293 -20.18 -11.71 7.71
C THR A 293 -21.35 -10.78 7.97
N LEU A 294 -22.19 -10.46 6.98
CA LEU A 294 -23.41 -9.69 7.24
C LEU A 294 -24.36 -10.42 8.20
N ASN A 295 -24.30 -11.75 8.21
CA ASN A 295 -25.05 -12.58 9.12
C ASN A 295 -24.36 -12.83 10.46
N ASP A 296 -23.12 -12.38 10.64
CA ASP A 296 -22.43 -12.46 11.93
C ASP A 296 -23.17 -11.61 12.98
N PRO A 297 -23.36 -12.11 14.21
CA PRO A 297 -23.97 -11.32 15.30
C PRO A 297 -23.24 -10.01 15.62
N ALA A 298 -21.92 -9.92 15.37
CA ALA A 298 -21.10 -8.75 15.63
C ALA A 298 -21.10 -7.71 14.48
N ALA A 299 -21.82 -7.96 13.38
CA ALA A 299 -21.92 -6.99 12.29
C ALA A 299 -22.77 -5.78 12.69
N SER A 300 -22.31 -4.57 12.33
CA SER A 300 -22.98 -3.31 12.68
C SER A 300 -24.39 -3.24 12.11
N SER A 301 -25.38 -2.90 12.96
CA SER A 301 -26.76 -2.67 12.52
C SER A 301 -26.84 -1.58 11.45
N LYS A 302 -26.05 -0.51 11.55
CA LYS A 302 -26.01 0.56 10.54
C LYS A 302 -25.63 0.02 9.16
N ILE A 303 -24.66 -0.90 9.11
CA ILE A 303 -24.17 -1.48 7.85
C ILE A 303 -25.18 -2.48 7.30
N LYS A 304 -25.79 -3.31 8.16
CA LYS A 304 -26.90 -4.18 7.75
C LYS A 304 -28.02 -3.35 7.16
N ASP A 305 -28.34 -2.21 7.75
CA ASP A 305 -29.39 -1.34 7.24
C ASP A 305 -29.07 -0.78 5.85
N SER A 306 -27.85 -0.28 5.65
CA SER A 306 -27.36 0.12 4.33
C SER A 306 -27.42 -1.02 3.31
N PHE A 307 -27.09 -2.26 3.69
CA PHE A 307 -27.21 -3.42 2.80
C PHE A 307 -28.66 -3.77 2.48
N ILE A 308 -29.59 -3.62 3.42
CA ILE A 308 -31.03 -3.80 3.16
C ILE A 308 -31.50 -2.81 2.10
N GLU A 309 -31.07 -1.56 2.20
CA GLU A 309 -31.38 -0.53 1.20
C GLU A 309 -30.73 -0.84 -0.16
N VAL A 310 -29.43 -1.11 -0.19
CA VAL A 310 -28.67 -1.41 -1.42
C VAL A 310 -29.21 -2.64 -2.16
N LEU A 311 -29.60 -3.68 -1.42
CA LEU A 311 -30.20 -4.89 -2.00
C LEU A 311 -31.67 -4.69 -2.39
N GLY A 312 -32.27 -3.54 -2.06
CA GLY A 312 -33.66 -3.20 -2.40
C GLY A 312 -34.67 -4.04 -1.65
N ILE A 313 -34.38 -4.39 -0.40
CA ILE A 313 -35.27 -5.14 0.49
C ILE A 313 -36.27 -4.16 1.12
N ASP A 314 -37.56 -4.36 0.82
CA ASP A 314 -38.63 -3.50 1.32
C ASP A 314 -38.95 -3.85 2.79
N LYS A 315 -38.42 -3.05 3.72
CA LYS A 315 -38.58 -3.19 5.18
C LYS A 315 -40.04 -3.34 5.63
N ASN A 316 -41.00 -2.78 4.87
CA ASN A 316 -42.42 -2.82 5.23
C ASN A 316 -43.14 -4.10 4.74
N LYS A 317 -42.58 -4.77 3.74
CA LYS A 317 -43.19 -5.95 3.10
C LYS A 317 -42.43 -7.24 3.36
N ASP A 318 -41.14 -7.16 3.66
CA ASP A 318 -40.33 -8.35 3.89
C ASP A 318 -40.73 -9.02 5.21
N VAL A 319 -41.11 -10.29 5.10
CA VAL A 319 -41.65 -11.10 6.20
C VAL A 319 -40.66 -11.34 7.33
N ARG A 320 -39.35 -11.10 7.11
CA ARG A 320 -38.31 -11.21 8.13
C ARG A 320 -38.33 -10.05 9.13
N PHE A 321 -39.03 -8.95 8.82
CA PHE A 321 -39.25 -7.85 9.76
C PHE A 321 -40.49 -8.13 10.62
N ASP A 322 -40.24 -8.38 11.90
CA ASP A 322 -41.27 -8.58 12.90
C ASP A 322 -41.88 -7.23 13.29
N LYS A 323 -43.15 -7.02 12.94
CA LYS A 323 -43.89 -5.78 13.21
C LYS A 323 -44.07 -5.50 14.71
N THR A 324 -43.83 -6.49 15.58
CA THR A 324 -43.91 -6.32 17.03
C THR A 324 -42.59 -5.85 17.66
N LYS A 325 -41.49 -5.85 16.89
CA LYS A 325 -40.17 -5.42 17.34
C LYS A 325 -39.82 -4.04 16.81
N THR A 326 -38.91 -3.37 17.51
CA THR A 326 -38.31 -2.13 17.01
C THR A 326 -37.49 -2.38 15.74
N PHE A 327 -37.22 -1.30 15.01
CA PHE A 327 -36.39 -1.38 13.81
C PHE A 327 -34.99 -1.91 14.12
N ASP A 328 -34.35 -1.38 15.16
CA ASP A 328 -32.99 -1.80 15.56
C ASP A 328 -32.92 -3.28 15.96
N GLU A 329 -33.94 -3.79 16.65
CA GLU A 329 -34.01 -5.22 17.00
C GLU A 329 -34.20 -6.12 15.79
N ASN A 330 -35.00 -5.68 14.81
CA ASN A 330 -35.18 -6.39 13.55
C ASN A 330 -33.88 -6.40 12.75
N ILE A 331 -33.21 -5.25 12.61
CA ILE A 331 -31.95 -5.13 11.89
C ILE A 331 -30.85 -5.98 12.53
N ALA A 332 -30.71 -5.97 13.85
CA ALA A 332 -29.72 -6.77 14.56
C ALA A 332 -29.89 -8.28 14.26
N LYS A 333 -31.14 -8.76 14.18
CA LYS A 333 -31.51 -10.16 13.94
C LYS A 333 -31.68 -10.51 12.46
N PHE A 334 -31.66 -9.52 11.57
CA PHE A 334 -31.89 -9.73 10.14
C PHE A 334 -30.83 -10.67 9.56
N LYS A 335 -31.30 -11.66 8.80
CA LYS A 335 -30.45 -12.62 8.11
C LYS A 335 -30.62 -12.48 6.60
N PHE A 336 -29.53 -12.08 5.96
CA PHE A 336 -29.40 -12.05 4.52
C PHE A 336 -29.32 -13.47 3.98
N THR A 337 -29.85 -13.66 2.79
CA THR A 337 -29.90 -14.93 2.08
C THR A 337 -29.18 -14.83 0.74
N LYS A 338 -28.87 -15.98 0.15
CA LYS A 338 -28.34 -16.05 -1.22
C LYS A 338 -29.31 -15.41 -2.23
N GLN A 339 -30.62 -15.56 -2.00
CA GLN A 339 -31.66 -15.04 -2.89
C GLN A 339 -31.69 -13.50 -2.93
N ASP A 340 -31.34 -12.84 -1.82
CA ASP A 340 -31.23 -11.37 -1.77
C ASP A 340 -30.14 -10.89 -2.74
N LEU A 341 -28.97 -11.54 -2.73
CA LEU A 341 -27.86 -11.26 -3.65
C LEU A 341 -28.22 -11.61 -5.10
N GLU A 342 -28.84 -12.75 -5.36
CA GLU A 342 -29.29 -13.17 -6.70
C GLU A 342 -30.28 -12.18 -7.31
N SER A 343 -31.24 -11.71 -6.51
CA SER A 343 -32.24 -10.72 -6.92
C SER A 343 -31.59 -9.38 -7.25
N PHE A 344 -30.69 -8.91 -6.39
CA PHE A 344 -29.94 -7.67 -6.63
C PHE A 344 -29.08 -7.76 -7.89
N ILE A 345 -28.31 -8.85 -8.07
CA ILE A 345 -27.46 -9.06 -9.25
C ILE A 345 -28.30 -9.07 -10.52
N THR A 346 -29.46 -9.74 -10.49
CA THR A 346 -30.38 -9.80 -11.63
C THR A 346 -30.89 -8.41 -12.01
N LYS A 347 -31.30 -7.60 -11.04
CA LYS A 347 -31.74 -6.21 -11.24
C LYS A 347 -30.61 -5.32 -11.74
N SER A 348 -29.37 -5.59 -11.32
CA SER A 348 -28.20 -4.76 -11.61
C SER A 348 -27.51 -5.09 -12.93
N LYS A 349 -27.99 -6.08 -13.70
CA LYS A 349 -27.35 -6.52 -14.96
C LYS A 349 -27.13 -5.39 -15.98
N SER A 350 -28.03 -4.42 -16.06
CA SER A 350 -27.94 -3.30 -17.01
C SER A 350 -26.95 -2.22 -16.57
N GLU A 351 -26.69 -2.10 -15.27
CA GLU A 351 -25.80 -1.10 -14.69
C GLU A 351 -24.40 -1.64 -14.43
N ALA A 352 -24.30 -2.96 -14.21
CA ALA A 352 -23.03 -3.63 -13.95
C ALA A 352 -21.95 -3.34 -14.99
N PRO A 353 -22.21 -3.27 -16.32
CA PRO A 353 -21.19 -2.90 -17.28
C PRO A 353 -20.60 -1.51 -17.04
N LYS A 354 -21.39 -0.52 -16.59
CA LYS A 354 -20.90 0.83 -16.29
C LYS A 354 -19.98 0.84 -15.07
N ILE A 355 -20.36 0.09 -14.04
CA ILE A 355 -19.58 -0.06 -12.81
C ILE A 355 -18.32 -0.86 -13.12
N GLN A 356 -18.42 -1.97 -13.85
CA GLN A 356 -17.28 -2.74 -14.31
C GLN A 356 -16.35 -1.91 -15.20
N SER A 357 -16.89 -1.03 -16.07
CA SER A 357 -16.06 -0.17 -16.94
C SER A 357 -15.38 0.96 -16.20
N LYS A 358 -16.00 1.50 -15.15
CA LYS A 358 -15.34 2.45 -14.22
C LYS A 358 -14.06 1.87 -13.63
N TYR A 359 -14.02 0.55 -13.56
CA TYR A 359 -13.01 -0.25 -12.88
C TYR A 359 -12.31 -1.24 -13.85
N SER A 360 -12.43 -1.04 -15.17
CA SER A 360 -11.77 -1.91 -16.15
C SER A 360 -10.53 -1.22 -16.70
N VAL A 361 -9.37 -1.80 -16.44
CA VAL A 361 -8.15 -1.44 -17.16
C VAL A 361 -8.16 -2.13 -18.51
N ALA A 362 -8.04 -1.36 -19.60
CA ALA A 362 -7.78 -1.90 -20.92
C ALA A 362 -6.51 -2.76 -20.88
N ARG A 363 -6.65 -4.05 -21.24
CA ARG A 363 -5.51 -4.93 -21.46
C ARG A 363 -4.72 -4.40 -22.65
N SER A 364 -3.50 -3.96 -22.40
CA SER A 364 -2.43 -4.00 -23.40
C SER A 364 -1.15 -4.42 -22.69
N HIS A 365 -0.65 -5.59 -23.12
CA HIS A 365 0.68 -6.14 -22.87
C HIS A 365 0.94 -6.87 -21.56
N VAL A 366 0.31 -8.04 -21.42
CA VAL A 366 1.02 -9.26 -20.97
C VAL A 366 0.73 -10.36 -22.00
N SER A 367 1.34 -10.23 -23.17
CA SER A 367 1.60 -11.31 -24.13
C SER A 367 2.43 -10.72 -25.27
N GLY A 368 3.71 -11.09 -25.33
CA GLY A 368 4.63 -10.69 -26.39
C GLY A 368 6.00 -10.26 -25.87
N GLY A 369 6.66 -11.13 -25.09
CA GLY A 369 8.11 -11.19 -25.08
C GLY A 369 8.47 -12.36 -25.99
N ASP A 370 9.17 -12.03 -27.07
CA ASP A 370 9.95 -12.84 -28.03
C ASP A 370 9.41 -14.19 -28.53
#